data_AF-A0A356MJE6-F1
#
_entry.id   AF-A0A356MJE6-F1
#
_cell.length_a   1.000
_cell.length_b   1.000
_cell.length_c   1.000
_cell.angle_alpha   90.00
_cell.angle_beta   90.00
_cell.angle_gamma   90.00
#
_symmetry.space_group_name_H-M   'P 1'
#
loop_
_entity.id
_entity.type
_entity.pdbx_description
1 polymer ?
#
loop_
_entity_poly.entity_id
_entity_poly.type
_entity_poly.pdbx_seq_one_letter_code
_entity_poly.pdbx_strand_id
1 'polypeptide(L)'
;MDTLIDYLKNSDNVVVYIDGKESPINSSDFQQQLDVLCDKAYFSPSLAIAKNNEVYTNIRHGIWLEFRYNTPQEYADMDFDKLLVQIKPSMYGFNIIRGKGEDYEGRCYYLNLNNDTTKFYKFLKSMS
;
A
#
# COMPACT_ATOMS: atom_id res chain seq x y z
N MET A 1 -6.36 -1.29 19.88
CA MET A 1 -6.89 -1.89 18.65
C MET A 1 -6.16 -1.21 17.53
N ASP A 2 -5.46 -1.99 16.73
CA ASP A 2 -4.59 -1.46 15.68
C ASP A 2 -5.45 -0.84 14.58
N THR A 3 -4.99 0.28 14.06
CA THR A 3 -5.58 0.96 12.91
C THR A 3 -4.99 0.40 11.62
N LEU A 4 -5.66 0.60 10.49
CA LEU A 4 -5.11 0.23 9.18
C LEU A 4 -3.73 0.86 8.91
N ILE A 5 -3.49 2.05 9.47
CA ILE A 5 -2.21 2.76 9.35
C ILE A 5 -1.12 2.03 10.14
N ASP A 6 -1.44 1.45 11.29
CA ASP A 6 -0.47 0.71 12.09
C ASP A 6 0.07 -0.51 11.34
N TYR A 7 -0.76 -1.16 10.52
CA TYR A 7 -0.29 -2.24 9.63
C TYR A 7 0.71 -1.72 8.59
N LEU A 8 0.42 -0.60 7.92
CA LEU A 8 1.35 -0.01 6.94
C LEU A 8 2.69 0.39 7.57
N LYS A 9 2.69 0.85 8.82
CA LYS A 9 3.91 1.30 9.51
C LYS A 9 4.72 0.16 10.13
N ASN A 10 4.08 -0.96 10.46
CA ASN A 10 4.70 -2.07 11.19
C ASN A 10 4.87 -3.35 10.34
N SER A 11 4.82 -3.24 9.01
CA SER A 11 5.11 -4.37 8.13
C SER A 11 6.54 -4.88 8.29
N ASP A 12 6.76 -6.18 8.13
CA ASP A 12 8.09 -6.79 8.22
C ASP A 12 9.02 -6.39 7.05
N ASN A 13 8.43 -6.17 5.88
CA ASN A 13 9.16 -5.74 4.69
C ASN A 13 8.27 -4.89 3.78
N VAL A 14 8.87 -3.89 3.12
CA VAL A 14 8.20 -3.11 2.08
C VAL A 14 8.97 -3.23 0.77
N VAL A 15 8.21 -3.44 -0.28
CA VAL A 15 8.69 -3.53 -1.65
C VAL A 15 8.05 -2.43 -2.48
N VAL A 16 8.86 -1.77 -3.32
CA VAL A 16 8.36 -0.89 -4.37
C VAL A 16 8.43 -1.60 -5.72
N TYR A 17 7.35 -1.45 -6.49
CA TYR A 17 7.33 -1.78 -7.91
C TYR A 17 7.32 -0.48 -8.70
N ILE A 18 8.29 -0.30 -9.59
CA ILE A 18 8.32 0.82 -10.55
C ILE A 18 8.26 0.23 -11.95
N ASP A 19 7.14 0.41 -12.62
CA ASP A 19 6.86 -0.15 -13.95
C ASP A 19 7.16 -1.66 -14.00
N GLY A 20 6.69 -2.38 -12.97
CA GLY A 20 6.87 -3.83 -12.81
C GLY A 20 8.24 -4.28 -12.30
N LYS A 21 9.23 -3.38 -12.18
CA LYS A 21 10.52 -3.71 -11.56
C LYS A 21 10.41 -3.66 -10.04
N GLU A 22 10.62 -4.80 -9.41
CA GLU A 22 10.60 -4.95 -7.96
C GLU A 22 11.90 -4.49 -7.32
N SER A 23 11.83 -3.78 -6.19
CA SER A 23 12.99 -3.46 -5.35
C SER A 23 12.59 -3.34 -3.88
N PRO A 24 13.33 -3.96 -2.94
CA PRO A 24 13.08 -3.79 -1.51
C PRO A 24 13.41 -2.36 -1.08
N ILE A 25 12.62 -1.81 -0.17
CA ILE A 25 12.89 -0.49 0.42
C ILE A 25 13.69 -0.67 1.71
N ASN A 26 14.94 -0.21 1.70
CA ASN A 26 15.85 -0.24 2.86
C ASN A 26 16.24 1.18 3.33
N SER A 27 15.31 2.12 3.27
CA SER A 27 15.57 3.54 3.57
C SER A 27 14.88 4.00 4.85
N SER A 28 15.64 4.59 5.78
CA SER A 28 15.08 5.26 6.96
C SER A 28 14.16 6.42 6.58
N ASP A 29 14.41 7.06 5.44
CA ASP A 29 13.60 8.18 4.96
C ASP A 29 12.21 7.72 4.55
N PHE A 30 12.06 6.46 4.11
CA PHE A 30 10.76 5.93 3.72
C PHE A 30 9.75 6.01 4.86
N GLN A 31 10.15 5.61 6.07
CA GLN A 31 9.27 5.66 7.22
C GLN A 31 8.83 7.09 7.54
N GLN A 32 9.75 8.05 7.48
CA GLN A 32 9.42 9.46 7.70
C GLN A 32 8.46 9.99 6.63
N GLN A 33 8.67 9.63 5.36
CA GLN A 33 7.79 10.04 4.28
C GLN A 33 6.40 9.40 4.39
N LEU A 34 6.33 8.13 4.82
CA LEU A 34 5.07 7.43 5.09
C LEU A 34 4.32 8.06 6.28
N ASP A 35 5.04 8.41 7.35
CA ASP A 35 4.45 9.09 8.52
C ASP A 35 3.83 10.43 8.14
N VAL A 36 4.51 11.23 7.30
CA VAL A 36 3.97 12.49 6.78
C VAL A 36 2.76 12.26 5.89
N LEU A 37 2.79 11.25 5.01
CA LEU A 37 1.66 10.93 4.14
C LEU A 37 0.42 10.52 4.94
N CYS A 38 0.62 9.70 5.97
CA CYS A 38 -0.44 9.15 6.80
C CYS A 38 -0.83 10.05 8.00
N ASP A 39 -0.23 11.24 8.15
CA ASP A 39 -0.63 12.17 9.21
C ASP A 39 -2.11 12.51 9.08
N LYS A 40 -2.88 12.24 10.16
CA LYS A 40 -4.34 12.39 10.22
C LYS A 40 -5.11 11.64 9.14
N ALA A 41 -4.50 10.63 8.52
CA ALA A 41 -5.22 9.73 7.63
C ALA A 41 -6.24 8.90 8.41
N TYR A 42 -7.30 8.46 7.73
CA TYR A 42 -8.32 7.63 8.35
C TYR A 42 -8.92 6.62 7.38
N PHE A 43 -9.29 5.48 7.93
CA PHE A 43 -9.90 4.38 7.18
C PHE A 43 -11.36 4.70 6.81
N SER A 44 -11.75 4.30 5.60
CA SER A 44 -13.15 4.10 5.23
C SER A 44 -13.31 2.81 4.42
N PRO A 45 -14.52 2.21 4.38
CA PRO A 45 -14.80 1.11 3.47
C PRO A 45 -14.52 1.51 2.02
N SER A 46 -13.88 0.63 1.25
CA SER A 46 -13.75 0.82 -0.20
C SER A 46 -14.94 0.24 -0.94
N LEU A 47 -15.30 0.85 -2.06
CA LEU A 47 -16.20 0.27 -3.06
C LEU A 47 -15.45 -0.61 -4.08
N ALA A 48 -14.12 -0.62 -4.04
CA ALA A 48 -13.28 -1.39 -4.94
C ALA A 48 -13.19 -2.86 -4.52
N ILE A 49 -13.18 -3.72 -5.53
CA ILE A 49 -12.92 -5.16 -5.41
C ILE A 49 -11.73 -5.48 -6.29
N ALA A 50 -10.70 -6.08 -5.71
CA ALA A 50 -9.54 -6.56 -6.43
C ALA A 50 -9.83 -7.91 -7.09
N LYS A 51 -9.27 -8.10 -8.28
CA LYS A 51 -9.24 -9.38 -8.98
C LYS A 51 -7.81 -9.69 -9.36
N ASN A 52 -7.37 -10.90 -9.03
CA ASN A 52 -5.96 -11.27 -9.06
C ASN A 52 -5.25 -10.94 -10.39
N ASN A 53 -5.83 -11.37 -11.52
CA ASN A 53 -5.25 -11.13 -12.85
C ASN A 53 -5.15 -9.64 -13.21
N GLU A 54 -6.11 -8.82 -12.78
CA GLU A 54 -6.08 -7.37 -13.02
C GLU A 54 -4.98 -6.72 -12.18
N VAL A 55 -4.79 -7.16 -10.93
CA VAL A 55 -3.73 -6.65 -10.05
C VAL A 55 -2.34 -6.92 -10.64
N TYR A 56 -2.05 -8.16 -11.05
CA TYR A 56 -0.77 -8.52 -11.67
C TYR A 56 -0.52 -7.81 -13.01
N THR A 57 -1.58 -7.53 -13.77
CA THR A 57 -1.47 -6.74 -15.00
C THR A 57 -1.11 -5.29 -14.68
N ASN A 58 -1.77 -4.71 -13.66
CA ASN A 58 -1.61 -3.30 -13.30
C ASN A 58 -0.29 -2.99 -12.57
N ILE A 59 0.26 -3.91 -11.77
CA ILE A 59 1.57 -3.75 -11.11
C ILE A 59 2.70 -3.46 -12.11
N ARG A 60 2.58 -3.92 -13.35
CA ARG A 60 3.55 -3.67 -14.43
C ARG A 60 3.61 -2.21 -14.88
N HIS A 61 2.73 -1.35 -14.36
CA HIS A 61 2.60 0.03 -14.77
C HIS A 61 2.47 0.97 -13.56
N GLY A 62 3.33 2.00 -13.52
CA GLY A 62 3.34 3.01 -12.47
C GLY A 62 4.08 2.56 -11.21
N ILE A 63 3.75 3.18 -10.08
CA ILE A 63 4.41 2.96 -8.79
C ILE A 63 3.46 2.25 -7.83
N TRP A 64 3.91 1.13 -7.28
CA TRP A 64 3.17 0.36 -6.28
C TRP A 64 4.03 0.08 -5.06
N LEU A 65 3.38 -0.03 -3.91
CA LEU A 65 3.98 -0.48 -2.66
C LEU A 65 3.30 -1.76 -2.19
N GLU A 66 4.11 -2.73 -1.80
CA GLU A 66 3.65 -3.98 -1.18
C GLU A 66 4.28 -4.12 0.21
N PHE A 67 3.42 -4.15 1.22
CA PHE A 67 3.76 -4.31 2.63
C PHE A 67 3.54 -5.79 2.97
N ARG A 68 4.60 -6.49 3.38
CA ARG A 68 4.60 -7.95 3.62
C ARG A 68 4.68 -8.25 5.11
N TYR A 69 4.03 -9.33 5.53
CA TYR A 69 4.01 -9.79 6.92
C TYR A 69 4.43 -11.27 6.99
N ASN A 70 5.27 -11.61 7.95
CA ASN A 70 5.73 -12.98 8.22
C ASN A 70 4.65 -13.82 8.91
N THR A 71 3.66 -13.16 9.50
CA THR A 71 2.51 -13.80 10.16
C THR A 71 1.22 -13.24 9.58
N PRO A 72 0.16 -14.06 9.42
CA PRO A 72 -1.15 -13.58 8.99
C PRO A 72 -1.67 -12.48 9.92
N GLN A 73 -2.17 -11.42 9.32
CA GLN A 73 -2.81 -10.29 9.99
C GLN A 73 -4.31 -10.30 9.71
N GLU A 74 -5.07 -9.57 10.52
CA GLU A 74 -6.51 -9.38 10.33
C GLU A 74 -6.89 -7.93 10.61
N TYR A 75 -7.64 -7.30 9.72
CA TYR A 75 -8.24 -5.98 9.98
C TYR A 75 -9.65 -5.93 9.42
N ALA A 76 -10.60 -5.49 10.26
CA ALA A 76 -12.03 -5.44 9.96
C ALA A 76 -12.57 -6.79 9.45
N ASP A 77 -12.29 -7.87 10.19
CA ASP A 77 -12.70 -9.25 9.89
C ASP A 77 -12.20 -9.78 8.52
N MET A 78 -11.08 -9.25 8.03
CA MET A 78 -10.48 -9.66 6.77
C MET A 78 -8.99 -9.95 6.94
N ASP A 79 -8.61 -11.21 6.70
CA ASP A 79 -7.23 -11.68 6.75
C ASP A 79 -6.36 -11.15 5.59
N PHE A 80 -5.07 -10.98 5.85
CA PHE A 80 -4.04 -10.73 4.85
C PHE A 80 -2.64 -11.15 5.34
N ASP A 81 -1.75 -11.47 4.41
CA ASP A 81 -0.29 -11.57 4.64
C ASP A 81 0.51 -10.53 3.85
N LYS A 82 -0.18 -9.74 3.03
CA LYS A 82 0.37 -8.60 2.31
C LYS A 82 -0.70 -7.55 1.99
N LEU A 83 -0.29 -6.28 1.96
CA LEU A 83 -1.11 -5.15 1.54
C LEU A 83 -0.45 -4.46 0.35
N LEU A 84 -1.21 -4.20 -0.70
CA LEU A 84 -0.73 -3.61 -1.94
C LEU A 84 -1.45 -2.28 -2.23
N VAL A 85 -0.69 -1.25 -2.58
CA VAL A 85 -1.19 0.10 -2.83
C VAL A 85 -0.59 0.66 -4.12
N GLN A 86 -1.43 1.22 -4.99
CA GLN A 86 -0.95 2.03 -6.12
C GLN A 86 -0.75 3.48 -5.68
N ILE A 87 0.43 4.02 -5.91
CA ILE A 87 0.73 5.43 -5.66
C ILE A 87 0.63 6.21 -6.97
N LYS A 88 -0.36 7.10 -7.06
CA LYS A 88 -0.52 8.07 -8.15
C LYS A 88 -0.29 9.48 -7.62
N PRO A 89 0.21 10.45 -8.40
CA PRO A 89 0.35 11.83 -7.95
C PRO A 89 -1.01 12.49 -7.72
N SER A 90 -1.05 13.52 -6.88
CA SER A 90 -2.22 14.38 -6.63
C SER A 90 -3.47 13.64 -6.11
N MET A 91 -3.31 12.53 -5.40
CA MET A 91 -4.41 11.78 -4.77
C MET A 91 -4.50 12.10 -3.28
N TYR A 92 -5.72 12.22 -2.76
CA TYR A 92 -6.01 12.39 -1.32
C TYR A 92 -6.51 11.09 -0.66
N GLY A 93 -6.19 9.96 -1.28
CA GLY A 93 -6.58 8.65 -0.79
C GLY A 93 -6.21 7.56 -1.78
N PHE A 94 -6.23 6.32 -1.32
CA PHE A 94 -5.95 5.17 -2.16
C PHE A 94 -6.66 3.92 -1.66
N ASN A 95 -6.90 3.01 -2.60
CA ASN A 95 -7.31 1.65 -2.29
C ASN A 95 -6.12 0.85 -1.78
N ILE A 96 -6.35 0.08 -0.73
CA ILE A 96 -5.41 -0.91 -0.22
C ILE A 96 -5.98 -2.28 -0.54
N ILE A 97 -5.27 -3.00 -1.40
CA ILE A 97 -5.62 -4.35 -1.83
C ILE A 97 -4.99 -5.32 -0.84
N ARG A 98 -5.78 -6.20 -0.25
CA ARG A 98 -5.27 -7.30 0.57
C ARG A 98 -4.85 -8.48 -0.30
N GLY A 99 -3.77 -9.13 0.10
CA GLY A 99 -3.32 -10.40 -0.49
C GLY A 99 -3.21 -11.49 0.56
N LYS A 100 -3.34 -12.73 0.09
CA LYS A 100 -3.13 -13.97 0.87
C LYS A 100 -2.44 -14.99 -0.03
N GLY A 101 -1.28 -15.49 0.39
CA GLY A 101 -0.45 -16.38 -0.43
C GLY A 101 -0.01 -15.68 -1.72
N GLU A 102 -0.36 -16.26 -2.87
CA GLU A 102 -0.04 -15.70 -4.20
C GLU A 102 -1.14 -14.79 -4.76
N ASP A 103 -2.27 -14.65 -4.06
CA ASP A 103 -3.46 -14.02 -4.62
C ASP A 103 -3.75 -12.63 -4.03
N TYR A 104 -4.26 -11.75 -4.90
CA TYR A 104 -4.83 -10.45 -4.57
C TYR A 104 -6.30 -10.41 -4.96
N GLU A 105 -7.20 -10.62 -4.00
CA GLU A 105 -8.62 -10.71 -4.30
C GLU A 105 -9.55 -10.23 -3.19
N GLY A 106 -10.73 -9.81 -3.62
CA GLY A 106 -11.83 -9.43 -2.75
C GLY A 106 -11.87 -7.95 -2.41
N ARG A 107 -12.58 -7.63 -1.33
CA ARG A 107 -12.83 -6.24 -0.91
C ARG A 107 -11.53 -5.55 -0.51
N CYS A 108 -11.33 -4.34 -1.02
CA CYS A 108 -10.24 -3.47 -0.64
C CYS A 108 -10.59 -2.65 0.61
N TYR A 109 -9.57 -2.09 1.25
CA TYR A 109 -9.72 -0.97 2.17
C TYR A 109 -9.56 0.35 1.41
N TYR A 110 -10.05 1.46 1.97
CA TYR A 110 -9.73 2.80 1.49
C TYR A 110 -9.10 3.61 2.60
N LEU A 111 -7.95 4.22 2.32
CA LEU A 111 -7.31 5.15 3.25
C LEU A 111 -7.50 6.56 2.70
N ASN A 112 -8.18 7.41 3.48
CA ASN A 112 -8.29 8.84 3.20
C ASN A 112 -7.07 9.52 3.78
N LEU A 113 -6.42 10.38 3.00
CA LEU A 113 -5.23 11.11 3.40
C LEU A 113 -5.56 12.57 3.63
N ASN A 114 -4.89 13.18 4.60
CA ASN A 114 -4.95 14.63 4.80
C ASN A 114 -3.99 15.38 3.85
N ASN A 115 -2.91 14.71 3.42
CA ASN A 115 -1.92 15.23 2.48
C ASN A 115 -2.06 14.51 1.14
N ASP A 116 -1.81 15.22 0.03
CA ASP A 116 -1.77 14.55 -1.26
C ASP A 116 -0.49 13.71 -1.46
N THR A 117 -0.60 12.70 -2.30
CA THR A 117 0.46 11.73 -2.60
C THR A 117 1.61 12.26 -3.46
N THR A 118 1.62 13.51 -3.94
CA THR A 118 2.58 14.00 -4.93
C THR A 118 4.02 13.98 -4.43
N LYS A 119 4.26 14.42 -3.19
CA LYS A 119 5.61 14.41 -2.60
C LYS A 119 6.11 12.99 -2.42
N PHE A 120 5.26 12.13 -1.87
CA PHE A 120 5.57 10.71 -1.66
C PHE A 120 5.84 9.99 -2.98
N TYR A 121 5.01 10.24 -4.01
CA TYR A 121 5.20 9.71 -5.35
C TYR A 121 6.55 10.11 -5.95
N LYS A 122 6.95 11.38 -5.84
CA LYS A 122 8.26 11.86 -6.32
C LYS A 122 9.42 11.19 -5.59
N PHE A 123 9.29 11.00 -4.28
CA PHE A 123 10.27 10.30 -3.45
C PHE A 123 10.44 8.85 -3.91
N LEU A 124 9.34 8.09 -4.06
CA LEU A 124 9.41 6.72 -4.57
C LEU A 124 10.01 6.66 -5.98
N LYS A 125 9.63 7.59 -6.86
CA LYS A 125 10.19 7.67 -8.22
C LYS A 125 11.70 7.94 -8.22
N SER A 126 12.25 8.62 -7.22
CA SER A 126 13.71 8.83 -7.12
C SER A 126 14.50 7.60 -6.64
N MET A 127 13.82 6.52 -6.24
CA MET A 127 14.46 5.25 -5.87
C MET A 127 14.79 4.35 -7.08
N SER A 128 14.35 4.73 -8.30
CA SER A 128 14.56 3.96 -9.53
C SER A 128 15.97 4.07 -10.09
#